data_AF-A0A2N9FYE1-F1
#
_entry.id   AF-A0A2N9FYE1-F1
#
_cell.length_a   1.000
_cell.length_b   1.000
_cell.length_c   1.000
_cell.angle_alpha   90.00
_cell.angle_beta   90.00
_cell.angle_gamma   90.00
#
_symmetry.space_group_name_H-M   'P 1'
#
loop_
_entity.id
_entity.type
_entity.pdbx_description
1 polymer ?
#
loop_
_entity_poly.entity_id
_entity_poly.type
_entity_poly.pdbx_seq_one_letter_code
_entity_poly.pdbx_strand_id
1 'polypeptide(L)'
;MLPQNYLDHIFLELERLVVFKGSLALIVFGTLALIVFGARHDDHICQIWVIEEYGVLESWTEKCVPVDPVENFYGCTDNGELLIEYETGLVSFDPESLNENDIDIGYTHWVGYRNNTIEGLVLLDGENASFPDGD
;
A
#
# COMPACT_ATOMS: atom_id res chain seq x y z
N MET A 1 16.97 -12.81 2.19
CA MET A 1 16.37 -14.04 1.64
C MET A 1 14.87 -13.92 1.82
N LEU A 2 14.07 -14.32 0.83
CA LEU A 2 12.61 -14.36 0.96
C LEU A 2 12.18 -15.66 1.69
N PRO A 3 11.01 -15.71 2.34
CA PRO A 3 10.45 -16.94 2.89
C PRO A 3 10.33 -17.99 1.76
N GLN A 4 10.54 -19.28 2.06
CA GLN A 4 10.55 -20.32 1.00
C GLN A 4 9.14 -20.75 0.56
N ASN A 5 8.14 -20.59 1.42
CA ASN A 5 6.84 -21.23 1.26
C ASN A 5 5.68 -20.23 1.01
N TYR A 6 5.97 -18.95 0.76
CA TYR A 6 4.93 -17.93 0.59
C TYR A 6 4.03 -18.17 -0.64
N LEU A 7 4.48 -18.97 -1.60
CA LEU A 7 3.70 -19.31 -2.80
C LEU A 7 2.96 -20.64 -2.73
N ASP A 8 3.13 -21.45 -1.68
CA ASP A 8 2.63 -22.82 -1.64
C ASP A 8 1.10 -22.93 -1.72
N HIS A 9 0.40 -21.86 -1.34
CA HIS A 9 -1.06 -21.85 -1.18
C HIS A 9 -1.76 -20.66 -1.85
N ILE A 10 -1.08 -19.91 -2.71
CA ILE A 10 -1.60 -18.68 -3.30
C ILE A 10 -1.32 -18.60 -4.80
N PHE A 11 -2.31 -18.15 -5.57
CA PHE A 11 -2.10 -17.65 -6.92
C PHE A 11 -1.69 -16.19 -6.83
N LEU A 12 -0.40 -15.93 -7.05
CA LEU A 12 0.21 -14.60 -6.95
C LEU A 12 -0.39 -13.61 -7.94
N GLU A 13 -0.90 -12.50 -7.44
CA GLU A 13 -1.35 -11.35 -8.23
C GLU A 13 -0.32 -10.21 -8.13
N LEU A 14 0.11 -9.88 -6.92
CA LEU A 14 1.04 -8.80 -6.66
C LEU A 14 1.91 -9.10 -5.44
N GLU A 15 3.20 -8.77 -5.49
CA GLU A 15 4.08 -8.81 -4.32
C GLU A 15 4.93 -7.55 -4.23
N ARG A 16 5.26 -7.15 -3.00
CA ARG A 16 6.18 -6.04 -2.75
C ARG A 16 6.92 -6.22 -1.44
N LEU A 17 8.22 -5.93 -1.49
CA LEU A 17 9.05 -5.79 -0.31
C LEU A 17 8.96 -4.36 0.22
N VAL A 18 8.63 -4.20 1.50
CA VAL A 18 8.43 -2.90 2.16
C VAL A 18 9.05 -2.90 3.56
N VAL A 19 9.18 -1.72 4.16
CA VAL A 19 9.51 -1.59 5.59
C VAL A 19 8.20 -1.43 6.35
N PHE A 20 7.74 -2.48 7.03
CA PHE A 20 6.51 -2.53 7.79
C PHE A 20 6.78 -2.43 9.28
N LYS A 21 6.28 -1.38 9.94
CA LYS A 21 6.48 -1.12 11.38
C LYS A 21 7.95 -1.20 11.82
N GLY A 22 8.87 -0.75 10.96
CA GLY A 22 10.32 -0.74 11.21
C GLY A 22 11.06 -2.04 10.87
N SER A 23 10.36 -3.08 10.41
CA SER A 23 10.95 -4.35 9.97
C SER A 23 10.78 -4.57 8.48
N LEU A 24 11.70 -5.31 7.86
CA LEU A 24 11.53 -5.72 6.47
C LEU A 24 10.38 -6.72 6.35
N ALA A 25 9.45 -6.46 5.43
CA ALA A 25 8.31 -7.31 5.18
C ALA A 25 8.11 -7.57 3.69
N LEU A 26 7.65 -8.78 3.37
CA LEU A 26 7.16 -9.16 2.05
C LEU A 26 5.63 -9.20 2.13
N ILE A 27 4.98 -8.33 1.36
CA ILE A 27 3.53 -8.28 1.23
C ILE A 27 3.16 -8.96 -0.09
N VAL A 28 2.22 -9.91 -0.02
CA VAL A 28 1.82 -10.74 -1.14
C VAL A 28 0.30 -10.74 -1.22
N PHE A 29 -0.24 -10.43 -2.39
CA PHE A 29 -1.66 -10.46 -2.69
C PHE A 29 -1.94 -11.55 -3.71
N GLY A 30 -3.09 -12.19 -3.56
CA GLY A 30 -3.49 -13.25 -4.47
C GLY A 30 -4.71 -14.02 -3.98
N THR A 31 -5.07 -15.05 -4.74
CA THR A 31 -6.21 -15.92 -4.43
C THR A 31 -5.74 -17.24 -3.82
N LEU A 32 -6.46 -17.79 -2.83
CA LEU A 32 -6.11 -19.09 -2.24
C LEU A 32 -6.13 -20.25 -3.27
N ALA A 33 -5.01 -20.94 -3.43
CA ALA A 33 -4.81 -22.00 -4.42
C ALA A 33 -5.38 -23.37 -3.99
N LEU A 34 -5.53 -23.63 -2.68
CA LEU A 34 -5.93 -24.94 -2.14
C LEU A 34 -7.35 -25.38 -2.48
N ILE A 35 -8.18 -24.49 -3.04
CA ILE A 35 -9.61 -24.74 -3.18
C ILE A 35 -10.10 -24.53 -4.62
N VAL A 36 -9.27 -24.82 -5.62
CA VAL A 36 -9.74 -24.97 -7.02
C VAL A 36 -10.76 -26.12 -7.17
N PHE A 37 -10.97 -26.95 -6.12
CA PHE A 37 -12.06 -27.93 -6.01
C PHE A 37 -13.23 -27.52 -5.08
N GLY A 38 -13.41 -26.24 -4.75
CA GLY A 38 -14.58 -25.81 -3.95
C GLY A 38 -14.63 -24.40 -3.35
N ALA A 39 -13.64 -23.53 -3.55
CA ALA A 39 -13.75 -22.12 -3.13
C ALA A 39 -14.47 -21.34 -4.20
N ARG A 40 -15.07 -20.26 -3.75
CA ARG A 40 -15.51 -19.22 -4.64
C ARG A 40 -14.26 -18.60 -5.25
N HIS A 41 -14.34 -18.23 -6.52
CA HIS A 41 -13.24 -17.62 -7.27
C HIS A 41 -12.81 -16.24 -6.73
N ASP A 42 -13.32 -15.84 -5.56
CA ASP A 42 -13.32 -14.47 -5.05
C ASP A 42 -12.64 -14.39 -3.65
N ASP A 43 -12.03 -15.48 -3.17
CA ASP A 43 -11.33 -15.52 -1.86
C ASP A 43 -9.91 -14.92 -2.00
N HIS A 44 -9.83 -13.60 -2.19
CA HIS A 44 -8.58 -12.85 -2.23
C HIS A 44 -8.01 -12.66 -0.83
N ILE A 45 -6.69 -12.77 -0.73
CA ILE A 45 -5.95 -12.69 0.52
C ILE A 45 -4.71 -11.81 0.37
N CYS A 46 -4.30 -11.24 1.50
CA CYS A 46 -3.02 -10.59 1.69
C CYS A 46 -2.21 -11.41 2.71
N GLN A 47 -1.05 -11.93 2.29
CA GLN A 47 -0.04 -12.48 3.18
C GLN A 47 1.00 -11.42 3.50
N ILE A 48 1.23 -11.22 4.79
CA ILE A 48 2.18 -10.29 5.36
C ILE A 48 3.25 -11.14 6.04
N TRP A 49 4.42 -11.21 5.41
CA TRP A 49 5.58 -11.88 5.96
C TRP A 49 6.51 -10.83 6.56
N VAL A 50 6.82 -10.92 7.85
CA VAL A 50 7.75 -10.00 8.52
C VAL A 50 8.96 -10.76 9.01
N ILE A 51 10.17 -10.24 8.75
CA ILE A 51 11.39 -10.85 9.27
C ILE A 51 11.64 -10.40 10.71
N GLU A 52 11.83 -11.36 11.62
CA GLU A 52 12.19 -11.08 13.01
C GLU A 52 13.71 -10.93 13.18
N GLU A 53 14.49 -11.76 12.49
CA GLU A 53 15.96 -11.74 12.54
C GLU A 53 16.58 -11.64 11.15
N TYR A 54 17.24 -10.51 10.89
CA TYR A 54 17.82 -10.24 9.57
C TYR A 54 18.86 -11.28 9.15
N GLY A 55 18.57 -11.95 8.02
CA GLY A 55 19.46 -12.96 7.43
C GLY A 55 19.15 -14.39 7.87
N VAL A 56 18.22 -14.60 8.80
CA VAL A 56 17.75 -15.93 9.20
C VAL A 56 16.48 -16.26 8.45
N LEU A 57 16.53 -17.32 7.62
CA LEU A 57 15.42 -17.71 6.74
C LEU A 57 14.20 -18.18 7.54
N GLU A 58 14.41 -18.80 8.69
CA GLU A 58 13.36 -19.36 9.53
C GLU A 58 12.68 -18.30 10.41
N SER A 59 13.17 -17.05 10.40
CA SER A 59 12.67 -15.96 11.23
C SER A 59 11.52 -15.16 10.59
N TRP A 60 11.06 -15.58 9.40
CA TRP A 60 9.92 -14.96 8.75
C TRP A 60 8.62 -15.45 9.40
N THR A 61 7.82 -14.52 9.90
CA THR A 61 6.51 -14.79 10.49
C THR A 61 5.41 -14.34 9.53
N GLU A 62 4.48 -15.25 9.21
CA GLU A 62 3.34 -14.99 8.32
C GLU A 62 2.12 -14.53 9.09
N LYS A 63 1.41 -13.56 8.51
CA LYS A 63 0.00 -13.27 8.80
C LYS A 63 -0.79 -13.24 7.50
N CYS A 64 -1.88 -13.99 7.43
CA CYS A 64 -2.78 -14.00 6.28
C CYS A 64 -4.12 -13.36 6.66
N VAL A 65 -4.59 -12.42 5.84
CA VAL A 65 -5.85 -11.68 6.04
C VAL A 65 -6.66 -11.63 4.75
N PRO A 66 -8.00 -11.68 4.81
CA PRO A 66 -8.84 -11.50 3.63
C PRO A 66 -8.78 -10.04 3.16
N VAL A 67 -8.85 -9.84 1.85
CA VAL A 67 -8.94 -8.52 1.20
C VAL A 67 -9.84 -8.60 -0.02
N ASP A 68 -10.31 -7.46 -0.52
CA ASP A 68 -10.93 -7.37 -1.85
C ASP A 68 -9.86 -7.48 -2.96
N PRO A 69 -10.24 -7.73 -4.23
CA PRO A 69 -9.30 -7.79 -5.35
C PRO A 69 -8.43 -6.52 -5.43
N VAL A 70 -7.11 -6.70 -5.36
CA VAL A 70 -6.14 -5.60 -5.31
C VAL A 70 -5.67 -5.26 -6.72
N GLU A 71 -5.96 -4.04 -7.17
CA GLU A 71 -5.43 -3.48 -8.42
C GLU A 71 -3.99 -3.01 -8.26
N ASN A 72 -3.67 -2.37 -7.13
CA ASN A 72 -2.32 -1.90 -6.85
C ASN A 72 -2.04 -1.76 -5.35
N PHE A 73 -0.75 -1.72 -5.02
CA PHE A 73 -0.27 -1.53 -3.66
C PHE A 73 0.80 -0.44 -3.63
N TYR A 74 0.67 0.53 -2.74
CA TYR A 74 1.55 1.70 -2.69
C TYR A 74 2.58 1.65 -1.57
N GLY A 75 2.34 0.84 -0.54
CA GLY A 75 3.24 0.70 0.60
C GLY A 75 2.47 0.67 1.90
N CYS A 76 3.10 1.07 2.99
CA CYS A 76 2.49 1.08 4.31
C CYS A 76 2.71 2.41 5.03
N THR A 77 1.81 2.72 5.95
CA THR A 77 1.90 3.89 6.84
C THR A 77 2.81 3.58 8.02
N ASP A 78 3.23 4.61 8.77
CA ASP A 78 4.00 4.44 10.01
C ASP A 78 3.23 3.65 11.08
N ASN A 79 1.89 3.67 11.02
CA ASN A 79 1.02 2.87 11.89
C ASN A 79 0.95 1.39 11.46
N GLY A 80 1.52 1.07 10.31
CA GLY A 80 1.46 -0.25 9.67
C GLY A 80 0.10 -0.58 9.08
N GLU A 81 -0.60 0.43 8.57
CA GLU A 81 -1.72 0.23 7.65
C GLU A 81 -1.17 0.08 6.23
N LEU A 82 -1.84 -0.71 5.40
CA LEU A 82 -1.49 -0.94 4.00
C LEU A 82 -2.24 0.05 3.12
N LEU A 83 -1.53 0.67 2.18
CA LEU A 83 -2.12 1.56 1.18
C LEU A 83 -2.42 0.75 -0.08
N ILE A 84 -3.68 0.38 -0.24
CA ILE A 84 -4.17 -0.57 -1.25
C ILE A 84 -5.17 0.14 -2.15
N GLU A 85 -5.07 -0.09 -3.44
CA GLU A 85 -6.06 0.33 -4.43
C GLU A 85 -6.88 -0.90 -4.83
N TYR A 86 -8.16 -0.86 -4.50
CA TYR A 86 -9.21 -1.75 -5.01
C TYR A 86 -9.91 -1.08 -6.18
N GLU A 87 -10.75 -1.76 -6.96
CA GLU A 87 -11.52 -1.13 -8.07
C GLU A 87 -12.32 0.12 -7.64
N THR A 88 -12.75 0.18 -6.37
CA THR A 88 -13.62 1.24 -5.84
C THR A 88 -12.88 2.49 -5.38
N GLY A 89 -11.60 2.39 -5.02
CA GLY A 89 -10.87 3.49 -4.39
C GLY A 89 -9.51 3.09 -3.83
N LEU A 90 -8.76 4.12 -3.43
CA LEU A 90 -7.57 3.95 -2.60
C LEU A 90 -7.99 3.92 -1.13
N VAL A 91 -7.62 2.86 -0.42
CA VAL A 91 -7.91 2.67 0.99
C VAL A 91 -6.64 2.55 1.83
N SER A 92 -6.77 2.92 3.09
CA SER A 92 -5.85 2.53 4.16
C SER A 92 -6.46 1.34 4.89
N PHE A 93 -5.84 0.17 4.77
CA PHE A 93 -6.29 -1.08 5.36
C PHE A 93 -5.44 -1.44 6.58
N ASP A 94 -6.06 -1.60 7.75
CA ASP A 94 -5.37 -2.08 8.94
C ASP A 94 -5.43 -3.62 9.01
N PRO A 95 -4.31 -4.33 8.81
CA PRO A 95 -4.31 -5.79 8.85
C PRO A 95 -4.56 -6.35 10.26
N GLU A 96 -4.46 -5.57 11.34
CA GLU A 96 -4.76 -6.01 12.70
C GLU A 96 -6.27 -6.01 13.00
N SER A 97 -6.98 -4.95 12.62
CA SER A 97 -8.41 -4.82 12.87
C SER A 97 -9.30 -5.19 11.69
N LEU A 98 -8.72 -5.39 10.50
CA LEU A 98 -9.41 -5.55 9.21
C LEU A 98 -10.29 -4.34 8.84
N ASN A 99 -10.05 -3.19 9.48
CA ASN A 99 -10.75 -1.96 9.15
C ASN A 99 -10.12 -1.31 7.92
N GLU A 100 -10.98 -0.66 7.14
CA GLU A 100 -10.60 0.10 5.96
C GLU A 100 -11.05 1.54 6.12
N ASN A 101 -10.17 2.47 5.80
CA ASN A 101 -10.48 3.87 5.68
C ASN A 101 -10.25 4.34 4.24
N ASP A 102 -11.30 4.81 3.58
CA ASP A 102 -11.22 5.44 2.27
C ASP A 102 -10.38 6.72 2.36
N ILE A 103 -9.41 6.87 1.46
CA ILE A 103 -8.50 8.03 1.42
C ILE A 103 -9.12 9.18 0.59
N ASP A 104 -10.33 9.04 0.06
CA ASP A 104 -11.06 10.02 -0.77
C ASP A 104 -10.20 10.55 -1.95
N ILE A 105 -9.26 9.72 -2.40
CA ILE A 105 -8.55 9.91 -3.66
C ILE A 105 -9.34 9.07 -4.67
N GLY A 106 -10.40 9.68 -5.20
CA GLY A 106 -11.28 9.02 -6.15
C GLY A 106 -10.51 8.48 -7.36
N TYR A 107 -10.98 7.35 -7.89
CA TYR A 107 -10.44 6.72 -9.09
C TYR A 107 -10.30 7.71 -10.24
N THR A 108 -9.07 7.88 -10.73
CA THR A 108 -8.81 8.73 -11.92
C THR A 108 -9.29 8.06 -13.21
N HIS A 109 -9.57 6.76 -13.22
CA HIS A 109 -9.94 6.01 -14.43
C HIS A 109 -11.41 6.20 -14.85
N TRP A 110 -12.29 6.72 -13.98
CA TRP A 110 -13.71 6.96 -14.28
C TRP A 110 -14.13 8.43 -14.31
N VAL A 111 -13.21 9.37 -14.07
CA VAL A 111 -13.51 10.79 -14.26
C VAL A 111 -13.36 11.16 -15.73
N GLY A 112 -14.41 10.86 -16.51
CA GLY A 112 -14.74 11.69 -17.66
C GLY A 112 -14.87 13.14 -17.18
N TYR A 113 -13.82 13.92 -17.35
CA TYR A 113 -13.77 15.37 -17.29
C TYR A 113 -14.47 16.03 -16.09
N ARG A 114 -13.73 16.24 -15.00
CA ARG A 114 -14.04 17.34 -14.07
C ARG A 114 -12.79 18.17 -13.78
N ASN A 115 -12.49 19.07 -14.71
CA ASN A 115 -11.59 20.18 -14.50
C ASN A 115 -12.21 21.16 -13.50
N ASN A 116 -11.54 21.43 -12.38
CA ASN A 116 -11.18 22.79 -11.95
C ASN A 116 -10.61 22.77 -10.52
N THR A 117 -9.29 22.65 -10.42
CA THR A 117 -8.55 23.30 -9.33
C THR A 117 -7.26 23.84 -9.92
N ILE A 118 -7.32 25.11 -10.33
CA ILE A 118 -6.15 25.89 -10.71
C ILE A 118 -5.64 26.49 -9.41
N GLU A 119 -4.68 25.83 -8.75
CA GLU A 119 -3.96 26.44 -7.64
C GLU A 119 -2.96 27.44 -8.24
N GLY A 120 -3.31 28.73 -8.15
CA GLY A 120 -2.41 29.81 -8.51
C GLY A 120 -1.26 29.90 -7.53
N LEU A 121 -0.05 29.55 -7.97
CA LEU A 121 1.19 29.86 -7.24
C LEU A 121 1.39 31.39 -7.27
N VAL A 122 1.04 32.07 -6.18
CA VAL A 122 1.45 33.46 -5.94
C VAL A 122 2.85 33.44 -5.36
N LEU A 123 3.83 33.81 -6.17
CA LEU A 123 5.18 34.13 -5.68
C LEU A 123 5.13 35.50 -5.01
N LEU A 124 5.36 35.55 -3.71
CA LEU A 124 5.63 36.81 -3.01
C LEU A 124 7.09 37.19 -3.29
N ASP A 125 7.29 38.18 -4.16
CA ASP A 125 8.61 38.76 -4.38
C ASP A 125 8.96 39.63 -3.16
N GLY A 126 9.99 39.23 -2.44
CA GLY A 126 10.48 39.95 -1.26
C GLY A 126 11.23 41.20 -1.72
N GLU A 127 10.56 42.36 -1.70
CA GLU A 127 11.24 43.65 -1.75
C GLU A 127 12.14 43.79 -0.51
N ASN A 128 13.43 43.47 -0.70
CA ASN A 128 14.46 43.87 0.24
C ASN A 128 14.55 45.40 0.21
N ALA A 129 14.05 46.04 1.26
CA ALA A 129 14.30 47.43 1.58
C ALA A 129 15.82 47.70 1.55
N SER A 130 16.26 48.52 0.59
CA SER A 130 17.58 49.12 0.61
C SER A 130 17.50 50.45 1.38
N PHE A 131 18.28 50.55 2.45
CA PHE A 131 18.66 51.81 3.07
C PHE A 131 20.20 51.95 2.96
N PRO A 132 20.71 53.20 2.97
CA PRO A 132 21.64 53.69 1.97
C PRO A 132 23.11 53.62 2.42
N ASP A 133 24.03 53.65 1.47
CA ASP A 133 25.43 54.01 1.71
C ASP A 133 25.91 55.05 0.66
N GLY A 134 26.43 56.18 1.17
CA GLY A 134 27.55 56.94 0.59
C GLY A 134 27.27 58.04 -0.44
N ASP A 135 27.13 59.30 0.01
CA ASP A 135 28.20 60.33 -0.03
C ASP A 135 27.75 61.64 0.66
#